data_AF-A0A7J6N3A5-F1
#
_entry.id   AF-A0A7J6N3A5-F1
#
_cell.length_a   1.000
_cell.length_b   1.000
_cell.length_c   1.000
_cell.angle_alpha   90.00
_cell.angle_beta   90.00
_cell.angle_gamma   90.00
#
_symmetry.space_group_name_H-M   'P 1'
#
loop_
_entity.id
_entity.type
_entity.pdbx_description
1 polymer ?
#
loop_
_entity_poly.entity_id
_entity_poly.type
_entity_poly.pdbx_seq_one_letter_code
_entity_poly.pdbx_strand_id
1 'polypeptide(L)'
;MSRLVVITWALLPLTVDGWNQDVHYAGAKLVEDLLPREDLDRLLQKNGDLTYYINWPDSNHRPGSMSGASERFGWSMASHFVNMPSGEEYNRDQAESLRVMETPNAVNSLRHFREKLLFYKDFKRVVYINAKMKVLDEALYDGQNDFNKVALLERFKRESTYSIAHYFQDLHNPFHCGDQQDMGGFKHSVQCGFCADNKTTTVHTLWDADMFDHELRGVFKRNYID
;
A
#
# COMPACT_ATOMS: atom_id res chain seq x y z
N MET A 1 21.51 -31.13 -20.15
CA MET A 1 21.29 -30.04 -19.18
C MET A 1 20.43 -28.98 -19.85
N SER A 2 19.31 -28.65 -19.22
CA SER A 2 18.08 -28.15 -19.83
C SER A 2 18.11 -26.66 -20.17
N ARG A 3 17.62 -26.32 -21.38
CA ARG A 3 17.34 -24.97 -21.87
C ARG A 3 16.25 -24.21 -21.06
N LEU A 4 15.80 -24.77 -19.94
CA LEU A 4 14.77 -24.20 -19.06
C LEU A 4 15.32 -23.21 -18.01
N VAL A 5 16.64 -23.22 -17.74
CA VAL A 5 17.24 -22.37 -16.70
C VAL A 5 17.50 -20.93 -17.18
N VAL A 6 17.54 -20.71 -18.50
CA VAL A 6 17.87 -19.39 -19.08
C VAL A 6 16.65 -18.47 -19.18
N ILE A 7 15.43 -19.01 -19.18
CA ILE A 7 14.20 -18.20 -19.27
C ILE A 7 13.75 -17.68 -17.89
N THR A 8 14.10 -18.36 -16.80
CA THR A 8 13.73 -17.95 -15.44
C THR A 8 14.48 -16.72 -14.96
N TRP A 9 15.68 -16.45 -15.50
CA TRP A 9 16.50 -15.28 -15.14
C TRP A 9 16.21 -14.03 -15.97
N ALA A 10 15.46 -14.16 -17.09
CA ALA A 10 15.10 -13.03 -17.95
C ALA A 10 13.78 -12.33 -17.55
N LEU A 11 13.12 -12.78 -16.47
CA LEU A 11 11.81 -12.26 -16.02
C LEU A 11 11.85 -11.56 -14.64
N LEU A 12 13.03 -11.34 -14.06
CA LEU A 12 13.17 -10.59 -12.81
C LEU A 12 14.14 -9.42 -13.05
N PRO A 13 13.63 -8.32 -13.64
CA PRO A 13 13.47 -7.12 -12.83
C PRO A 13 12.25 -6.30 -13.28
N LEU A 14 11.08 -6.53 -12.70
CA LEU A 14 9.90 -5.66 -12.92
C LEU A 14 9.11 -5.34 -11.64
N THR A 15 9.68 -5.59 -10.46
CA THR A 15 9.05 -5.21 -9.18
C THR A 15 9.99 -4.28 -8.40
N VAL A 16 9.97 -3.00 -8.75
CA VAL A 16 10.49 -1.91 -7.92
C VAL A 16 9.30 -1.37 -7.14
N ASP A 17 9.02 -1.95 -5.97
CA ASP A 17 8.01 -1.45 -5.02
C ASP A 17 8.74 -0.74 -3.89
N GLY A 18 8.27 0.46 -3.57
CA GLY A 18 8.71 1.21 -2.39
C GLY A 18 8.19 0.51 -1.13
N TRP A 19 8.93 0.56 -0.02
CA TRP A 19 8.95 -0.47 1.03
C TRP A 19 8.83 -1.89 0.46
N ASN A 20 9.89 -2.69 0.49
CA ASN A 20 9.79 -4.03 -0.10
C ASN A 20 8.65 -4.85 0.54
N GLN A 21 8.20 -5.88 -0.19
CA GLN A 21 7.10 -6.74 0.23
C GLN A 21 7.27 -7.27 1.66
N ASP A 22 8.50 -7.52 2.09
CA ASP A 22 8.84 -8.07 3.41
C ASP A 22 8.64 -7.05 4.53
N VAL A 23 8.90 -5.77 4.30
CA VAL A 23 8.62 -4.75 5.32
C VAL A 23 7.12 -4.58 5.51
N HIS A 24 6.35 -4.59 4.41
CA HIS A 24 4.90 -4.57 4.49
C HIS A 24 4.33 -5.81 5.18
N TYR A 25 4.93 -6.97 4.98
CA TYR A 25 4.57 -8.18 5.73
C TYR A 25 4.84 -8.04 7.23
N ALA A 26 6.00 -7.51 7.60
CA ALA A 26 6.33 -7.29 9.01
C ALA A 26 5.35 -6.32 9.68
N GLY A 27 5.04 -5.20 9.03
CA GLY A 27 4.06 -4.24 9.54
C GLY A 27 2.64 -4.81 9.58
N ALA A 28 2.24 -5.61 8.59
CA ALA A 28 0.97 -6.30 8.60
C ALA A 28 0.85 -7.28 9.78
N LYS A 29 1.90 -8.06 10.10
CA LYS A 29 1.90 -8.94 11.28
C LYS A 29 1.75 -8.16 12.58
N LEU A 30 2.44 -7.03 12.71
CA LEU A 30 2.26 -6.16 13.87
C LEU A 30 0.81 -5.67 14.00
N VAL A 31 0.17 -5.29 12.89
CA VAL A 31 -1.24 -4.88 12.89
C VAL A 31 -2.16 -6.04 13.27
N GLU A 32 -1.91 -7.25 12.78
CA GLU A 32 -2.69 -8.44 13.16
C GLU A 32 -2.59 -8.75 14.65
N ASP A 33 -1.40 -8.60 15.25
CA ASP A 33 -1.18 -8.85 16.67
C ASP A 33 -1.83 -7.79 17.58
N LEU A 34 -2.02 -6.57 17.06
CA LEU A 34 -2.61 -5.45 17.80
C LEU A 34 -4.14 -5.38 17.68
N LEU A 35 -4.74 -6.00 16.66
CA LEU A 35 -6.18 -5.98 16.43
C LEU A 35 -6.86 -7.26 16.95
N PRO A 36 -8.09 -7.16 17.50
CA PRO A 36 -8.87 -8.35 17.82
C PRO A 36 -9.10 -9.22 16.58
N ARG A 37 -8.81 -10.52 16.68
CA ARG A 37 -8.96 -11.48 15.57
C ARG A 37 -10.35 -11.45 14.94
N GLU A 38 -11.38 -11.24 15.75
CA GLU A 38 -12.77 -11.15 15.28
C GLU A 38 -13.02 -9.96 14.35
N ASP A 39 -12.34 -8.84 14.56
CA ASP A 39 -12.46 -7.66 13.71
C ASP A 39 -11.69 -7.87 12.41
N LEU A 40 -10.52 -8.52 12.48
CA LEU A 40 -9.76 -8.90 11.31
C LEU A 40 -10.54 -9.91 10.44
N ASP A 41 -11.16 -10.95 11.03
CA ASP A 41 -11.97 -11.93 10.28
C ASP A 41 -13.28 -11.35 9.73
N ARG A 42 -13.73 -10.19 10.21
CA ARG A 42 -14.86 -9.44 9.64
C ARG A 42 -14.42 -8.55 8.48
N LEU A 43 -13.22 -7.99 8.58
CA LEU A 43 -12.66 -7.08 7.57
C LEU A 43 -12.01 -7.85 6.43
N LEU A 44 -11.37 -8.97 6.73
CA LEU A 44 -10.82 -9.94 5.79
C LEU A 44 -11.82 -11.08 5.61
N GLN A 45 -11.65 -11.91 4.58
CA GLN A 45 -12.42 -13.17 4.54
C GLN A 45 -12.07 -14.02 5.77
N LYS A 46 -12.97 -14.88 6.26
CA LYS A 46 -12.72 -15.72 7.43
C LYS A 46 -11.41 -16.50 7.28
N ASN A 47 -10.52 -16.42 8.26
CA ASN A 47 -9.14 -16.94 8.22
C ASN A 47 -8.19 -16.22 7.23
N GLY A 48 -8.56 -15.01 6.81
CA GLY A 48 -7.70 -14.16 6.00
C GLY A 48 -6.47 -13.73 6.80
N ASP A 49 -5.35 -13.61 6.08
CA ASP A 49 -4.09 -13.10 6.60
C ASP A 49 -3.86 -11.74 5.94
N LEU A 50 -3.69 -10.69 6.73
CA LEU A 50 -3.43 -9.35 6.23
C LEU A 50 -2.15 -9.31 5.40
N THR A 51 -1.14 -10.13 5.74
CA THR A 51 0.10 -10.22 4.95
C THR A 51 -0.18 -10.67 3.52
N TYR A 52 -1.19 -11.52 3.28
CA TYR A 52 -1.53 -11.92 1.92
C TYR A 52 -2.01 -10.74 1.06
N TYR A 53 -2.70 -9.77 1.66
CA TYR A 53 -3.32 -8.66 0.96
C TYR A 53 -2.52 -7.36 1.03
N ILE A 54 -1.51 -7.26 1.90
CA ILE A 54 -0.86 -5.98 2.21
C ILE A 54 -0.16 -5.35 1.01
N ASN A 55 0.39 -6.15 0.09
CA ASN A 55 1.05 -5.68 -1.14
C ASN A 55 0.10 -5.55 -2.34
N TRP A 56 -1.21 -5.67 -2.10
CA TRP A 56 -2.20 -5.47 -3.16
C TRP A 56 -2.14 -4.05 -3.76
N PRO A 57 -1.99 -2.96 -2.99
CA PRO A 57 -1.94 -1.60 -3.56
C PRO A 57 -0.85 -1.44 -4.63
N ASP A 58 0.39 -1.83 -4.30
CA ASP A 58 1.52 -1.89 -5.24
C ASP A 58 1.24 -2.70 -6.50
N SER A 59 0.58 -3.84 -6.31
CA SER A 59 0.35 -4.80 -7.39
C SER A 59 -0.69 -4.33 -8.40
N ASN A 60 -1.67 -3.49 -8.02
CA ASN A 60 -2.83 -3.18 -8.86
C ASN A 60 -2.71 -1.88 -9.65
N HIS A 61 -1.79 -0.98 -9.30
CA HIS A 61 -1.58 0.26 -10.07
C HIS A 61 -0.66 0.07 -11.28
N ARG A 62 0.06 -1.06 -11.38
CA ARG A 62 1.09 -1.29 -12.41
C ARG A 62 0.52 -1.73 -13.75
N PRO A 63 0.98 -1.14 -14.88
CA PRO A 63 0.63 -1.61 -16.23
C PRO A 63 0.98 -3.10 -16.40
N GLY A 64 0.02 -3.92 -16.84
CA GLY A 64 0.23 -5.36 -17.03
C GLY A 64 -0.06 -6.25 -15.81
N SER A 65 -0.47 -5.67 -14.67
CA SER A 65 -1.10 -6.43 -13.58
C SER A 65 -2.44 -7.02 -14.04
N MET A 66 -2.78 -8.20 -13.50
CA MET A 66 -3.87 -9.08 -13.98
C MET A 66 -5.10 -8.29 -14.49
N SER A 67 -5.44 -8.51 -15.77
CA SER A 67 -6.74 -8.14 -16.37
C SER A 67 -7.18 -6.66 -16.18
N GLY A 68 -6.39 -5.69 -16.64
CA GLY A 68 -6.84 -4.28 -16.67
C GLY A 68 -6.88 -3.57 -15.31
N ALA A 69 -6.20 -4.12 -14.30
CA ALA A 69 -6.11 -3.50 -12.98
C ALA A 69 -5.49 -2.09 -13.03
N SER A 70 -4.48 -1.84 -13.88
CA SER A 70 -3.94 -0.49 -14.09
C SER A 70 -4.95 0.51 -14.67
N GLU A 71 -5.88 0.08 -15.52
CA GLU A 71 -6.93 0.95 -16.06
C GLU A 71 -7.95 1.32 -14.98
N ARG A 72 -8.21 0.39 -14.04
CA ARG A 72 -9.16 0.58 -12.94
C ARG A 72 -8.53 1.30 -11.73
N PHE A 73 -7.26 1.08 -11.46
CA PHE A 73 -6.57 1.50 -10.23
C PHE A 73 -5.33 2.34 -10.48
N GLY A 74 -5.05 2.79 -11.71
CA GLY A 74 -3.91 3.66 -12.00
C GLY A 74 -3.90 4.96 -11.18
N TRP A 75 -5.08 5.42 -10.74
CA TRP A 75 -5.23 6.55 -9.81
C TRP A 75 -4.57 6.30 -8.44
N SER A 76 -4.40 5.05 -8.03
CA SER A 76 -3.85 4.70 -6.71
C SER A 76 -2.34 4.83 -6.62
N MET A 77 -1.60 4.97 -7.73
CA MET A 77 -0.15 5.21 -7.72
C MET A 77 0.23 6.40 -6.84
N ALA A 78 -0.51 7.51 -6.97
CA ALA A 78 -0.26 8.70 -6.16
C ALA A 78 -0.54 8.48 -4.67
N SER A 79 -1.25 7.41 -4.29
CA SER A 79 -1.59 7.10 -2.90
C SER A 79 -0.44 6.49 -2.09
N HIS A 80 0.71 6.21 -2.71
CA HIS A 80 1.87 5.63 -2.03
C HIS A 80 2.81 6.68 -1.43
N PHE A 81 2.68 7.95 -1.81
CA PHE A 81 3.62 8.97 -1.37
C PHE A 81 2.98 10.34 -1.19
N VAL A 82 3.77 11.23 -0.60
CA VAL A 82 3.54 12.66 -0.48
C VAL A 82 4.77 13.37 -1.02
N ASN A 83 4.58 14.16 -2.08
CA ASN A 83 5.61 15.05 -2.59
C ASN A 83 5.63 16.33 -1.76
N MET A 84 6.65 16.48 -0.92
CA MET A 84 6.81 17.68 -0.09
C MET A 84 7.45 18.82 -0.89
N PRO A 85 7.11 20.09 -0.59
CA PRO A 85 7.82 21.25 -1.14
C PRO A 85 9.32 21.17 -0.85
N SER A 86 10.13 21.88 -1.62
CA SER A 86 11.59 21.82 -1.51
C SER A 86 12.17 23.00 -0.74
N GLY A 87 13.37 22.84 -0.18
CA GLY A 87 14.14 23.95 0.39
C GLY A 87 13.52 24.61 1.64
N GLU A 88 13.49 25.94 1.69
CA GLU A 88 12.96 26.69 2.86
C GLU A 88 11.47 26.42 3.13
N GLU A 89 10.68 26.08 2.09
CA GLU A 89 9.27 25.74 2.23
C GLU A 89 9.07 24.36 2.90
N TYR A 90 9.97 23.40 2.63
CA TYR A 90 10.03 22.12 3.34
C TYR A 90 10.18 22.32 4.86
N ASN A 91 10.98 23.33 5.24
CA ASN A 91 11.40 23.57 6.62
C ASN A 91 10.43 24.42 7.44
N ARG A 92 9.51 25.17 6.80
CA ARG A 92 8.69 26.17 7.51
C ARG A 92 7.33 25.68 8.00
N ASP A 93 6.64 24.81 7.26
CA ASP A 93 5.41 24.16 7.78
C ASP A 93 4.97 22.94 6.95
N GLN A 94 5.48 21.77 7.33
CA GLN A 94 5.08 20.50 6.71
C GLN A 94 3.61 20.18 6.95
N ALA A 95 3.08 20.52 8.13
CA ALA A 95 1.70 20.22 8.50
C ALA A 95 0.71 21.05 7.68
N GLU A 96 1.02 22.33 7.45
CA GLU A 96 0.21 23.16 6.56
C GLU A 96 0.30 22.71 5.12
N SER A 97 1.50 22.36 4.63
CA SER A 97 1.68 21.79 3.29
C SER A 97 0.79 20.56 3.08
N LEU A 98 0.71 19.66 4.07
CA LEU A 98 -0.17 18.48 4.05
C LEU A 98 -1.68 18.80 4.18
N ARG A 99 -2.03 19.96 4.74
CA ARG A 99 -3.43 20.39 4.88
C ARG A 99 -3.98 20.98 3.59
N VAL A 100 -3.15 21.73 2.87
CA VAL A 100 -3.55 22.45 1.65
C VAL A 100 -3.38 21.62 0.38
N MET A 101 -2.74 20.45 0.44
CA MET A 101 -2.64 19.55 -0.71
C MET A 101 -4.01 18.98 -1.09
N GLU A 102 -4.52 19.38 -2.26
CA GLU A 102 -5.76 18.88 -2.84
C GLU A 102 -5.56 17.71 -3.81
N THR A 103 -4.31 17.43 -4.20
CA THR A 103 -3.98 16.34 -5.11
C THR A 103 -4.09 14.98 -4.42
N PRO A 104 -4.38 13.89 -5.16
CA PRO A 104 -4.25 12.54 -4.64
C PRO A 104 -2.84 12.31 -4.07
N ASN A 105 -2.76 11.88 -2.81
CA ASN A 105 -1.55 11.52 -2.10
C ASN A 105 -1.88 10.52 -0.98
N ALA A 106 -0.88 9.91 -0.36
CA ALA A 106 -1.08 8.92 0.71
C ALA A 106 -1.96 9.43 1.87
N VAL A 107 -1.75 10.67 2.32
CA VAL A 107 -2.54 11.27 3.41
C VAL A 107 -4.01 11.44 3.02
N ASN A 108 -4.27 11.95 1.82
CA ASN A 108 -5.63 12.16 1.31
C ASN A 108 -6.34 10.81 1.07
N SER A 109 -5.62 9.80 0.61
CA SER A 109 -6.15 8.45 0.47
C SER A 109 -6.50 7.82 1.82
N LEU A 110 -5.65 7.96 2.84
CA LEU A 110 -5.98 7.54 4.20
C LEU A 110 -7.22 8.25 4.76
N ARG A 111 -7.33 9.57 4.58
CA ARG A 111 -8.54 10.34 4.97
C ARG A 111 -9.77 9.78 4.27
N HIS A 112 -9.70 9.59 2.96
CA HIS A 112 -10.79 9.04 2.15
C HIS A 112 -11.26 7.66 2.64
N PHE A 113 -10.34 6.70 2.77
CA PHE A 113 -10.70 5.35 3.20
C PHE A 113 -11.20 5.32 4.65
N ARG A 114 -10.61 6.13 5.54
CA ARG A 114 -11.09 6.27 6.92
C ARG A 114 -12.53 6.79 6.96
N GLU A 115 -12.82 7.87 6.25
CA GLU A 115 -14.17 8.47 6.21
C GLU A 115 -15.19 7.48 5.64
N LYS A 116 -14.83 6.74 4.58
CA LYS A 116 -15.70 5.71 4.01
C LYS A 116 -15.94 4.57 5.00
N LEU A 117 -14.91 4.07 5.69
CA LEU A 117 -15.08 3.01 6.69
C LEU A 117 -15.92 3.47 7.90
N LEU A 118 -15.74 4.71 8.37
CA LEU A 118 -16.58 5.30 9.41
C LEU A 118 -18.04 5.43 8.94
N PHE A 119 -18.25 5.95 7.73
CA PHE A 119 -19.57 5.98 7.11
C PHE A 119 -20.19 4.59 7.07
N TYR A 120 -19.45 3.53 6.75
CA TYR A 120 -19.99 2.17 6.72
C TYR A 120 -20.26 1.55 8.10
N LYS A 121 -19.47 1.90 9.11
CA LYS A 121 -19.74 1.54 10.51
C LYS A 121 -21.08 2.13 10.95
N ASP A 122 -21.33 3.38 10.59
CA ASP A 122 -22.59 4.07 10.88
C ASP A 122 -23.72 3.61 9.94
N PHE A 123 -23.43 3.26 8.70
CA PHE A 123 -24.40 2.70 7.74
C PHE A 123 -24.94 1.35 8.20
N LYS A 124 -24.13 0.47 8.81
CA LYS A 124 -24.66 -0.75 9.48
C LYS A 124 -25.66 -0.39 10.60
N ARG A 125 -25.46 0.75 11.28
CA ARG A 125 -26.39 1.28 12.29
C ARG A 125 -27.66 1.86 11.64
N VAL A 126 -27.54 2.50 10.48
CA VAL A 126 -28.66 3.12 9.74
C VAL A 126 -29.46 2.09 8.93
N VAL A 127 -28.86 1.06 8.34
CA VAL A 127 -29.56 -0.03 7.64
C VAL A 127 -30.35 -0.90 8.62
N TYR A 128 -29.89 -1.03 9.86
CA TYR A 128 -30.68 -1.66 10.93
C TYR A 128 -31.91 -0.82 11.32
N ILE A 129 -31.96 0.46 10.95
CA ILE A 129 -33.06 1.39 11.24
C ILE A 129 -33.92 1.70 9.99
N ASN A 130 -33.37 1.62 8.77
CA ASN A 130 -34.05 2.00 7.54
C ASN A 130 -34.05 0.88 6.50
N ALA A 131 -35.04 -0.01 6.62
CA ALA A 131 -35.61 -0.78 5.52
C ALA A 131 -36.28 0.10 4.41
N LYS A 132 -35.91 1.37 4.29
CA LYS A 132 -36.42 2.33 3.31
C LYS A 132 -35.40 3.46 3.10
N MET A 133 -34.43 3.35 2.20
CA MET A 133 -33.85 4.54 1.56
C MET A 133 -33.35 4.23 0.14
N LYS A 134 -34.09 4.81 -0.81
CA LYS A 134 -34.03 4.68 -2.27
C LYS A 134 -32.96 5.56 -2.94
N VAL A 135 -32.04 6.14 -2.16
CA VAL A 135 -31.18 7.25 -2.61
C VAL A 135 -29.73 6.81 -2.91
N LEU A 136 -29.32 5.63 -2.43
CA LEU A 136 -28.07 4.99 -2.85
C LEU A 136 -28.23 4.10 -4.10
N ASP A 137 -29.45 4.01 -4.64
CA ASP A 137 -29.72 3.23 -5.86
C ASP A 137 -28.95 3.82 -7.05
N GLU A 138 -28.88 5.14 -7.21
CA GLU A 138 -28.42 5.75 -8.47
C GLU A 138 -26.88 5.87 -8.61
N ALA A 139 -26.13 5.98 -7.50
CA ALA A 139 -24.66 6.13 -7.56
C ALA A 139 -23.91 4.79 -7.69
N LEU A 140 -24.59 3.66 -7.50
CA LEU A 140 -24.04 2.30 -7.59
C LEU A 140 -24.83 1.42 -8.58
N TYR A 141 -25.69 2.02 -9.42
CA TYR A 141 -26.55 1.32 -10.37
C TYR A 141 -25.79 0.88 -11.62
N ASP A 142 -25.39 -0.38 -11.69
CA ASP A 142 -25.01 -1.09 -12.92
C ASP A 142 -26.09 -2.11 -13.34
N GLY A 143 -27.35 -1.88 -12.97
CA GLY A 143 -28.48 -2.67 -13.48
C GLY A 143 -28.50 -4.19 -13.17
N GLN A 144 -27.58 -4.73 -12.36
CA GLN A 144 -27.53 -6.16 -12.01
C GLN A 144 -27.75 -6.39 -10.51
N ASN A 145 -28.96 -6.90 -10.17
CA ASN A 145 -29.40 -7.57 -8.92
C ASN A 145 -28.82 -7.10 -7.57
N ASP A 146 -29.69 -6.80 -6.59
CA ASP A 146 -29.32 -6.38 -5.23
C ASP A 146 -28.29 -7.26 -4.48
N PHE A 147 -28.13 -8.53 -4.86
CA PHE A 147 -27.05 -9.41 -4.39
C PHE A 147 -25.63 -8.86 -4.68
N ASN A 148 -25.46 -8.07 -5.75
CA ASN A 148 -24.18 -7.46 -6.11
C ASN A 148 -23.79 -6.30 -5.18
N LYS A 149 -24.75 -5.59 -4.55
CA LYS A 149 -24.45 -4.42 -3.72
C LYS A 149 -23.78 -4.79 -2.41
N VAL A 150 -24.25 -5.85 -1.75
CA VAL A 150 -23.63 -6.36 -0.52
C VAL A 150 -22.24 -6.91 -0.82
N ALA A 151 -22.10 -7.69 -1.90
CA ALA A 151 -20.80 -8.21 -2.32
C ALA A 151 -19.79 -7.10 -2.67
N LEU A 152 -20.25 -6.05 -3.35
CA LEU A 152 -19.44 -4.88 -3.69
C LEU A 152 -19.03 -4.09 -2.44
N LEU A 153 -19.94 -3.94 -1.47
CA LEU A 153 -19.64 -3.29 -0.20
C LEU A 153 -18.61 -4.06 0.61
N GLU A 154 -18.78 -5.38 0.73
CA GLU A 154 -17.82 -6.23 1.45
C GLU A 154 -16.48 -6.28 0.74
N ARG A 155 -16.47 -6.21 -0.60
CA ARG A 155 -15.24 -5.99 -1.37
C ARG A 155 -14.60 -4.67 -1.00
N PHE A 156 -15.33 -3.56 -1.12
CA PHE A 156 -14.77 -2.23 -0.83
C PHE A 156 -14.18 -2.12 0.59
N LYS A 157 -14.84 -2.70 1.60
CA LYS A 157 -14.31 -2.74 2.98
C LYS A 157 -12.99 -3.50 3.08
N ARG A 158 -12.89 -4.67 2.43
CA ARG A 158 -11.63 -5.42 2.34
C ARG A 158 -10.55 -4.57 1.70
N GLU A 159 -10.84 -4.02 0.52
CA GLU A 159 -9.87 -3.22 -0.24
C GLU A 159 -9.39 -2.01 0.56
N SER A 160 -10.32 -1.29 1.20
CA SER A 160 -10.01 -0.17 2.08
C SER A 160 -9.13 -0.56 3.28
N THR A 161 -9.35 -1.76 3.85
CA THR A 161 -8.64 -2.19 5.06
C THR A 161 -7.16 -2.41 4.78
N TYR A 162 -6.83 -3.23 3.78
CA TYR A 162 -5.44 -3.48 3.47
C TYR A 162 -4.79 -2.26 2.79
N SER A 163 -5.55 -1.42 2.06
CA SER A 163 -5.03 -0.14 1.54
C SER A 163 -4.66 0.82 2.66
N ILE A 164 -5.48 0.96 3.71
CA ILE A 164 -5.12 1.77 4.88
C ILE A 164 -3.86 1.21 5.55
N ALA A 165 -3.80 -0.09 5.78
CA ALA A 165 -2.64 -0.72 6.43
C ALA A 165 -1.36 -0.52 5.61
N HIS A 166 -1.46 -0.57 4.28
CA HIS A 166 -0.34 -0.35 3.36
C HIS A 166 0.10 1.13 3.35
N TYR A 167 -0.80 2.07 3.00
CA TYR A 167 -0.45 3.50 2.91
C TYR A 167 -0.03 4.10 4.26
N PHE A 168 -0.54 3.55 5.37
CA PHE A 168 -0.05 3.92 6.69
C PHE A 168 1.42 3.55 6.86
N GLN A 169 1.85 2.38 6.39
CA GLN A 169 3.25 1.99 6.39
C GLN A 169 4.08 2.83 5.42
N ASP A 170 3.57 3.12 4.23
CA ASP A 170 4.20 4.06 3.27
C ASP A 170 4.52 5.40 3.91
N LEU A 171 3.58 5.99 4.65
CA LEU A 171 3.82 7.26 5.35
C LEU A 171 4.88 7.20 6.45
N HIS A 172 5.22 6.01 6.94
CA HIS A 172 6.36 5.85 7.86
C HIS A 172 7.69 5.77 7.11
N ASN A 173 7.68 5.66 5.77
CA ASN A 173 8.90 5.77 4.98
C ASN A 173 9.32 7.24 4.99
N PRO A 174 10.55 7.56 5.42
CA PRO A 174 11.02 8.93 5.29
C PRO A 174 11.03 9.42 3.84
N PHE A 175 11.26 8.53 2.88
CA PHE A 175 11.40 8.90 1.46
C PHE A 175 10.09 8.86 0.67
N HIS A 176 9.01 8.29 1.22
CA HIS A 176 7.65 8.43 0.66
C HIS A 176 7.02 9.75 1.09
N CYS A 177 7.57 10.44 2.09
CA CYS A 177 7.22 11.82 2.45
C CYS A 177 8.39 12.79 2.15
N GLY A 178 9.09 12.54 1.04
CA GLY A 178 10.33 13.22 0.68
C GLY A 178 10.15 14.45 -0.22
N ASP A 179 11.27 15.06 -0.59
CA ASP A 179 11.31 16.26 -1.43
C ASP A 179 10.83 15.95 -2.86
N GLN A 180 9.91 16.74 -3.39
CA GLN A 180 9.42 16.59 -4.75
C GLN A 180 10.52 16.78 -5.82
N GLN A 181 11.55 17.59 -5.55
CA GLN A 181 12.63 17.89 -6.50
C GLN A 181 13.52 16.67 -6.75
N ASP A 182 13.78 15.87 -5.72
CA ASP A 182 14.57 14.65 -5.84
C ASP A 182 13.71 13.37 -5.96
N MET A 183 12.39 13.54 -6.02
CA MET A 183 11.39 12.46 -6.05
C MET A 183 11.53 11.52 -4.84
N GLY A 184 11.65 12.11 -3.65
CA GLY A 184 11.88 11.35 -2.43
C GLY A 184 13.17 10.56 -2.51
N GLY A 185 14.26 11.18 -2.96
CA GLY A 185 15.59 10.55 -3.03
C GLY A 185 15.79 9.59 -4.21
N PHE A 186 14.81 9.40 -5.09
CA PHE A 186 14.94 8.50 -6.26
C PHE A 186 15.97 9.01 -7.28
N LYS A 187 16.20 10.33 -7.34
CA LYS A 187 17.22 10.94 -8.23
C LYS A 187 18.65 10.84 -7.71
N HIS A 188 18.84 10.39 -6.46
CA HIS A 188 20.15 10.31 -5.83
C HIS A 188 20.66 8.87 -5.80
N SER A 189 21.64 8.56 -6.63
CA SER A 189 22.31 7.25 -6.62
C SER A 189 23.42 7.20 -5.58
N VAL A 190 23.52 6.07 -4.88
CA VAL A 190 24.53 5.80 -3.85
C VAL A 190 25.11 4.40 -4.04
N GLN A 191 26.38 4.23 -3.70
CA GLN A 191 27.00 2.92 -3.64
C GLN A 191 26.72 2.29 -2.27
N CYS A 192 26.07 1.13 -2.26
CA CYS A 192 25.68 0.47 -1.02
C CYS A 192 26.66 -0.66 -0.68
N GLY A 193 27.60 -0.39 0.23
CA GLY A 193 28.67 -1.34 0.60
C GLY A 193 28.22 -2.58 1.37
N PHE A 194 26.96 -2.65 1.81
CA PHE A 194 26.38 -3.79 2.52
C PHE A 194 25.30 -4.51 1.71
N CYS A 195 24.91 -3.95 0.57
CA CYS A 195 24.01 -4.59 -0.37
C CYS A 195 24.74 -5.72 -1.11
N ALA A 196 23.97 -6.66 -1.65
CA ALA A 196 24.53 -7.69 -2.53
C ALA A 196 25.40 -7.04 -3.63
N ASP A 197 26.61 -7.56 -3.78
CA ASP A 197 27.59 -7.17 -4.81
C ASP A 197 28.01 -5.69 -4.82
N ASN A 198 27.93 -4.98 -3.68
CA ASN A 198 28.23 -3.55 -3.60
C ASN A 198 27.45 -2.71 -4.63
N LYS A 199 26.20 -3.12 -4.90
CA LYS A 199 25.39 -2.51 -5.96
C LYS A 199 25.21 -1.01 -5.76
N THR A 200 25.16 -0.30 -6.88
CA THR A 200 24.62 1.07 -6.92
C THR A 200 23.11 0.99 -6.83
N THR A 201 22.53 1.77 -5.93
CA THR A 201 21.08 1.86 -5.67
C THR A 201 20.69 3.34 -5.55
N THR A 202 19.40 3.65 -5.40
CA THR A 202 18.97 5.02 -5.07
C THR A 202 18.83 5.19 -3.56
N VAL A 203 18.87 6.42 -3.04
CA VAL A 203 18.60 6.64 -1.60
C VAL A 203 17.19 6.16 -1.24
N HIS A 204 16.21 6.36 -2.12
CA HIS A 204 14.84 5.85 -1.94
C HIS A 204 14.83 4.32 -1.77
N THR A 205 15.40 3.60 -2.74
CA THR A 205 15.46 2.13 -2.74
C THR A 205 16.30 1.58 -1.58
N LEU A 206 17.34 2.32 -1.18
CA LEU A 206 18.18 1.96 -0.04
C LEU A 206 17.34 1.83 1.24
N TRP A 207 16.42 2.78 1.45
CA TRP A 207 15.52 2.83 2.58
C TRP A 207 14.33 1.88 2.45
N ASP A 208 13.76 1.77 1.26
CA ASP A 208 12.62 0.88 0.99
C ASP A 208 12.93 -0.60 1.23
N ALA A 209 14.13 -1.04 0.83
CA ALA A 209 14.41 -2.45 0.70
C ALA A 209 15.78 -2.85 1.26
N ASP A 210 16.82 -2.16 0.82
CA ASP A 210 18.17 -2.71 0.91
C ASP A 210 18.69 -2.82 2.35
N MET A 211 18.35 -1.86 3.22
CA MET A 211 18.70 -1.92 4.64
C MET A 211 18.00 -3.08 5.35
N PHE A 212 16.71 -3.27 5.09
CA PHE A 212 15.92 -4.32 5.73
C PHE A 212 16.38 -5.71 5.28
N ASP A 213 16.61 -5.88 3.97
CA ASP A 213 17.17 -7.10 3.40
C ASP A 213 18.51 -7.46 4.01
N HIS A 214 19.39 -6.48 4.22
CA HIS A 214 20.68 -6.71 4.86
C HIS A 214 20.51 -7.25 6.28
N GLU A 215 19.66 -6.61 7.10
CA GLU A 215 19.41 -7.03 8.47
C GLU A 215 18.75 -8.41 8.54
N LEU A 216 17.75 -8.68 7.70
CA LEU A 216 17.10 -10.00 7.61
C LEU A 216 18.09 -11.10 7.25
N ARG A 217 18.96 -10.88 6.27
CA ARG A 217 20.03 -11.82 5.92
C ARG A 217 21.00 -12.03 7.08
N GLY A 218 21.33 -10.97 7.81
CA GLY A 218 22.16 -11.04 9.02
C GLY A 218 21.53 -11.90 10.11
N VAL A 219 20.23 -11.71 10.40
CA VAL A 219 19.46 -12.52 11.36
C VAL A 219 19.41 -13.98 10.91
N PHE A 220 19.09 -14.24 9.63
CA PHE A 220 19.02 -15.59 9.10
C PHE A 220 20.37 -16.31 9.22
N LYS A 221 21.46 -15.65 8.85
CA LYS A 221 22.81 -16.24 8.96
C LYS A 221 23.15 -16.61 10.40
N ARG A 222 22.92 -15.70 11.36
CA ARG A 222 23.19 -15.93 12.79
C ARG A 222 22.40 -17.10 13.39
N ASN A 223 21.20 -17.38 12.87
CA ASN A 223 20.29 -18.35 13.47
C ASN A 223 20.28 -19.72 12.77
N TYR A 224 20.77 -19.80 11.53
CA TYR A 224 20.59 -21.01 10.70
C TYR A 224 21.83 -21.47 9.93
N ILE A 225 22.91 -20.69 9.90
CA ILE A 225 24.13 -21.01 9.14
C ILE A 225 25.34 -21.18 10.07
N ASP A 226 25.43 -20.35 11.11
CA ASP A 226 26.45 -20.47 12.17
C ASP A 226 26.00 -21.45 13.28
#